data_AF-A0A930HV58-F1
#
_entry.id   AF-A0A930HV58-F1
#
_cell.length_a   1.000
_cell.length_b   1.000
_cell.length_c   1.000
_cell.angle_alpha   90.00
_cell.angle_beta   90.00
_cell.angle_gamma   90.00
#
_symmetry.space_group_name_H-M   'P 1'
#
loop_
_entity.id
_entity.type
_entity.pdbx_description
1 polymer ?
#
loop_
_entity_poly.entity_id
_entity_poly.type
_entity_poly.pdbx_seq_one_letter_code
_entity_poly.pdbx_strand_id
1 'polypeptide(L)'
;EDGKGPNVRVIEYHIEDDSNPIDVFLRLNQGKIPLTDAELTKALFLQSDKYDAQLLPYVSPKLDLIASEWYAYEQQLSVPKFWHFISPYDAQSTPPSIRLLLELAARDLQSETSYKDTPELWELKKYTHPCYTIFSDYLQGYSGEERLKKIGEIWERIYTIFGLISEWYEDQELYHYVGYLMCTESSSSKRITLLRKLLKQAKTCTAPEFKASLRREIGKKIEAICLNELSYEERPADIHWVLLLHNIHQHIFTSEQIRFPFDLYMKEKWSLEHIYAQQSEPLRNREEQIGFIEEHIATFREDAFGDGEETSSLIVRLEDIRSQIQEPEKKESERVSLFEEALGLITAFEVNQMGDTRSLHGLQNLCLLSRGVNSALSNRTFARKREIMREIMRERVMTATQEYIPMATRRVFLKYYSASPKDNAYWRREDAEAYMEHIRSVREHYTSPSKAND
;
A
#
# COMPACT_ATOMS: atom_id res chain seq x y z
N GLU A 1 30.92 -27.04 2.44
CA GLU A 1 31.29 -25.64 2.16
C GLU A 1 31.48 -25.52 0.66
N ASP A 2 30.44 -25.07 -0.05
CA ASP A 2 30.37 -25.20 -1.51
C ASP A 2 31.10 -24.07 -2.25
N GLY A 3 32.33 -23.74 -1.83
CA GLY A 3 33.41 -23.09 -2.61
C GLY A 3 33.11 -21.82 -3.42
N LYS A 4 31.90 -21.27 -3.41
CA LYS A 4 31.47 -20.12 -4.20
C LYS A 4 31.45 -18.89 -3.31
N GLY A 5 32.64 -18.40 -2.99
CA GLY A 5 32.81 -17.05 -2.47
C GLY A 5 32.29 -16.00 -3.47
N PRO A 6 32.04 -14.76 -3.01
CA PRO A 6 31.59 -13.68 -3.88
C PRO A 6 32.58 -13.44 -5.03
N ASN A 7 32.08 -13.45 -6.28
CA ASN A 7 32.85 -13.19 -7.50
C ASN A 7 33.10 -11.67 -7.64
N VAL A 8 34.03 -11.16 -6.84
CA VAL A 8 34.48 -9.76 -6.91
C VAL A 8 35.54 -9.65 -8.01
N ARG A 9 35.33 -8.75 -8.97
CA ARG A 9 36.31 -8.42 -10.01
C ARG A 9 36.71 -6.96 -9.86
N VAL A 10 38.01 -6.72 -9.71
CA VAL A 10 38.58 -5.38 -9.65
C VAL A 10 39.05 -5.00 -11.04
N ILE A 11 38.72 -3.79 -11.49
CA ILE A 11 39.27 -3.19 -12.70
C ILE A 11 40.23 -2.10 -12.24
N GLU A 12 41.50 -2.28 -12.55
CA GLU A 12 42.55 -1.31 -12.23
C GLU A 12 42.96 -0.57 -13.51
N TYR A 13 43.05 0.75 -13.43
CA TYR A 13 43.49 1.61 -14.54
C TYR A 13 44.79 2.30 -14.12
N HIS A 14 45.92 1.82 -14.63
CA HIS A 14 47.23 2.40 -14.37
C HIS A 14 47.46 3.60 -15.29
N ILE A 15 47.90 4.71 -14.69
CA ILE A 15 48.26 5.93 -15.42
C ILE A 15 49.77 5.89 -15.61
N GLU A 16 50.21 5.81 -16.87
CA GLU A 16 51.63 5.66 -17.22
C GLU A 16 52.37 7.00 -17.37
N ASP A 17 51.63 8.12 -17.32
CA ASP A 17 52.16 9.47 -17.47
C ASP A 17 52.03 10.30 -16.17
N ASP A 18 52.58 11.51 -16.20
CA ASP A 18 52.59 12.44 -15.05
C ASP A 18 51.21 13.06 -14.77
N SER A 19 50.13 12.58 -15.41
CA SER A 19 48.79 13.12 -15.25
C SER A 19 48.27 12.92 -13.82
N ASN A 20 47.57 13.93 -13.30
CA ASN A 20 46.90 13.81 -12.01
C ASN A 20 45.81 12.71 -12.06
N PRO A 21 45.88 11.69 -11.19
CA PRO A 21 44.89 10.61 -11.16
C PRO A 21 43.45 11.08 -10.94
N ILE A 22 43.26 12.16 -10.18
CA ILE A 22 41.94 12.74 -9.92
C ILE A 22 41.34 13.31 -11.21
N ASP A 23 42.16 14.01 -12.01
CA ASP A 23 41.70 14.64 -13.26
C ASP A 23 41.38 13.58 -14.34
N VAL A 24 42.19 12.51 -14.40
CA VAL A 24 41.93 11.36 -15.27
C VAL A 24 40.64 10.64 -14.85
N PHE A 25 40.44 10.43 -13.55
CA PHE A 25 39.21 9.84 -13.00
C PHE A 25 37.98 10.68 -13.32
N LEU A 26 38.01 12.00 -13.13
CA LEU A 26 36.90 12.90 -13.42
C LEU A 26 36.53 12.88 -14.91
N ARG A 27 37.53 12.84 -15.79
CA ARG A 27 37.36 12.78 -17.25
C ARG A 27 36.80 11.42 -17.71
N LEU A 28 37.26 10.31 -17.10
CA LEU A 28 36.72 8.97 -17.34
C LEU A 28 35.29 8.78 -16.82
N ASN A 29 34.89 9.54 -15.80
CA ASN A 29 33.54 9.53 -15.26
C ASN A 29 32.66 10.65 -15.83
N GLN A 30 33.18 11.42 -16.80
CA GLN A 30 32.44 12.46 -17.48
C GLN A 30 31.31 11.80 -18.32
N GLY A 31 30.06 12.11 -17.97
CA GLY A 31 28.87 11.49 -18.57
C GLY A 31 28.39 10.20 -17.91
N LYS A 32 28.95 9.79 -16.76
CA LYS A 32 28.44 8.64 -15.98
C LYS A 32 27.37 9.04 -14.96
N ILE A 33 26.67 8.05 -14.43
CA ILE A 33 25.61 8.19 -13.41
C ILE A 33 26.18 8.96 -12.21
N PRO A 34 25.61 10.12 -11.84
CA PRO A 34 26.10 10.89 -10.69
C PRO A 34 25.93 10.10 -9.41
N LEU A 35 26.90 10.22 -8.49
CA LEU A 35 26.83 9.57 -7.18
C LEU A 35 25.56 10.03 -6.46
N THR A 36 24.84 9.07 -5.90
CA THR A 36 23.69 9.32 -5.05
C THR A 36 24.12 9.91 -3.71
N ASP A 37 23.20 10.60 -3.03
CA ASP A 37 23.43 11.12 -1.68
C ASP A 37 23.89 10.03 -0.69
N ALA A 38 23.36 8.81 -0.85
CA ALA A 38 23.76 7.66 -0.05
C ALA A 38 25.17 7.14 -0.38
N GLU A 39 25.58 7.13 -1.65
CA GLU A 39 26.95 6.74 -2.04
C GLU A 39 28.00 7.75 -1.56
N LEU A 40 27.70 9.05 -1.65
CA LEU A 40 28.55 10.10 -1.10
C LEU A 40 28.67 10.00 0.43
N THR A 41 27.55 9.74 1.11
CA THR A 41 27.54 9.52 2.56
C THR A 41 28.33 8.26 2.94
N LYS A 42 28.20 7.17 2.19
CA LYS A 42 28.99 5.96 2.40
C LYS A 42 30.49 6.23 2.25
N ALA A 43 30.87 6.93 1.19
CA ALA A 43 32.25 7.33 0.96
C ALA A 43 32.77 8.17 2.13
N LEU A 44 32.00 9.15 2.62
CA LEU A 44 32.34 10.00 3.76
C LEU A 44 32.62 9.21 5.06
N PHE A 45 31.84 8.15 5.31
CA PHE A 45 32.01 7.33 6.52
C PHE A 45 33.23 6.42 6.44
N LEU A 46 33.55 5.88 5.25
CA LEU A 46 34.56 4.84 5.08
C LEU A 46 35.95 5.36 4.66
N GLN A 47 36.22 6.66 4.83
CA GLN A 47 37.51 7.30 4.49
C GLN A 47 38.63 6.91 5.48
N SER A 48 39.20 5.71 5.32
CA SER A 48 40.32 5.24 6.15
C SER A 48 41.59 6.08 5.99
N ASP A 49 41.75 6.73 4.85
CA ASP A 49 42.83 7.66 4.50
C ASP A 49 42.81 8.97 5.32
N LYS A 50 41.72 9.25 6.04
CA LYS A 50 41.61 10.38 6.98
C LYS A 50 42.23 10.11 8.35
N TYR A 51 42.80 8.93 8.57
CA TYR A 51 43.35 8.51 9.85
C TYR A 51 44.83 8.17 9.72
N ASP A 52 45.60 8.54 10.74
CA ASP A 52 47.02 8.21 10.80
C ASP A 52 47.23 6.70 10.85
N ALA A 53 48.33 6.21 10.26
CA ALA A 53 48.65 4.79 10.17
C ALA A 53 48.64 4.07 11.54
N GLN A 54 48.95 4.80 12.62
CA GLN A 54 48.96 4.31 13.98
C GLN A 54 47.56 4.03 14.54
N LEU A 55 46.54 4.73 14.05
CA LEU A 55 45.14 4.55 14.44
C LEU A 55 44.42 3.48 13.60
N LEU A 56 44.97 3.10 12.44
CA LEU A 56 44.35 2.14 11.53
C LEU A 56 43.96 0.80 12.17
N PRO A 57 44.76 0.19 13.07
CA PRO A 57 44.35 -1.04 13.76
C PRO A 57 43.07 -0.90 14.59
N TYR A 58 42.75 0.31 15.05
CA TYR A 58 41.55 0.62 15.84
C TYR A 58 40.40 1.15 14.99
N VAL A 59 40.71 1.89 13.92
CA VAL A 59 39.75 2.48 12.98
C VAL A 59 39.15 1.42 12.06
N SER A 60 39.99 0.57 11.46
CA SER A 60 39.57 -0.36 10.41
C SER A 60 38.43 -1.28 10.87
N PRO A 61 38.50 -1.92 12.06
CA PRO A 61 37.41 -2.78 12.53
C PRO A 61 36.07 -2.05 12.69
N LYS A 62 36.08 -0.75 13.07
CA LYS A 62 34.85 0.05 13.18
C LYS A 62 34.28 0.40 11.81
N LEU A 63 35.14 0.77 10.86
CA LEU A 63 34.71 1.04 9.48
C LEU A 63 34.18 -0.23 8.81
N ASP A 64 34.80 -1.38 9.06
CA ASP A 64 34.35 -2.69 8.58
C ASP A 64 32.99 -3.07 9.17
N LEU A 65 32.77 -2.80 10.46
CA LEU A 65 31.47 -2.99 11.11
C LEU A 65 30.40 -2.12 10.44
N ILE A 66 30.66 -0.82 10.27
CA ILE A 66 29.75 0.12 9.58
C ILE A 66 29.46 -0.38 8.16
N ALA A 67 30.47 -0.80 7.41
CA ALA A 67 30.31 -1.29 6.04
C ALA A 67 29.45 -2.58 5.99
N SER A 68 29.64 -3.48 6.96
CA SER A 68 28.89 -4.73 7.07
C SER A 68 27.43 -4.49 7.46
N GLU A 69 27.18 -3.64 8.46
CA GLU A 69 25.84 -3.26 8.88
C GLU A 69 25.11 -2.48 7.78
N TRP A 70 25.79 -1.55 7.10
CA TRP A 70 25.24 -0.86 5.94
C TRP A 70 24.72 -1.83 4.90
N TYR A 71 25.52 -2.85 4.56
CA TYR A 71 25.13 -3.87 3.60
C TYR A 71 23.93 -4.69 4.08
N ALA A 72 23.92 -5.11 5.36
CA ALA A 72 22.80 -5.83 5.94
C ALA A 72 21.50 -5.00 5.93
N TYR A 73 21.59 -3.71 6.28
CA TYR A 73 20.43 -2.81 6.27
C TYR A 73 19.90 -2.58 4.86
N GLU A 74 20.77 -2.36 3.88
CA GLU A 74 20.37 -2.22 2.48
C GLU A 74 19.70 -3.50 1.96
N GLN A 75 20.23 -4.68 2.29
CA GLN A 75 19.61 -5.95 1.92
C GLN A 75 18.21 -6.09 2.51
N GLN A 76 18.04 -5.84 3.81
CA GLN A 76 16.73 -5.98 4.46
C GLN A 76 15.73 -4.92 3.96
N LEU A 77 16.16 -3.68 3.79
CA LEU A 77 15.35 -2.61 3.21
C LEU A 77 15.02 -2.82 1.72
N SER A 78 15.76 -3.70 1.03
CA SER A 78 15.43 -4.12 -0.34
C SER A 78 14.36 -5.20 -0.38
N VAL A 79 14.05 -5.86 0.74
CA VAL A 79 12.96 -6.85 0.81
C VAL A 79 11.61 -6.12 0.72
N PRO A 80 10.78 -6.36 -0.33
CA PRO A 80 9.55 -5.60 -0.53
C PRO A 80 8.62 -5.61 0.68
N LYS A 81 8.43 -6.77 1.32
CA LYS A 81 7.56 -6.91 2.50
C LYS A 81 8.02 -6.06 3.69
N PHE A 82 9.33 -5.89 3.85
CA PHE A 82 9.91 -5.03 4.90
C PHE A 82 9.84 -3.55 4.51
N TRP A 83 10.03 -3.23 3.24
CA TRP A 83 10.09 -1.84 2.78
C TRP A 83 8.74 -1.13 2.77
N HIS A 84 7.69 -1.76 2.24
CA HIS A 84 6.49 -1.03 1.81
C HIS A 84 5.58 -0.55 2.93
N PHE A 85 5.70 -1.09 4.16
CA PHE A 85 4.94 -0.57 5.30
C PHE A 85 5.50 0.76 5.86
N ILE A 86 6.77 1.07 5.56
CA ILE A 86 7.47 2.28 6.02
C ILE A 86 7.96 3.18 4.88
N SER A 87 7.90 2.75 3.62
CA SER A 87 8.36 3.56 2.50
C SER A 87 7.58 4.87 2.41
N PRO A 88 8.25 6.03 2.50
CA PRO A 88 7.60 7.30 2.26
C PRO A 88 7.60 7.68 0.78
N TYR A 89 8.27 6.92 -0.09
CA TYR A 89 8.45 7.29 -1.49
C TYR A 89 7.54 6.45 -2.39
N ASP A 90 7.15 7.03 -3.51
CA ASP A 90 6.33 6.35 -4.51
C ASP A 90 7.17 5.28 -5.22
N ALA A 91 6.54 4.23 -5.76
CA ALA A 91 7.19 3.02 -6.30
C ALA A 91 8.26 3.27 -7.40
N GLN A 92 8.31 4.49 -7.95
CA GLN A 92 9.27 4.91 -8.98
C GLN A 92 10.55 5.55 -8.41
N SER A 93 10.67 5.73 -7.09
CA SER A 93 11.86 6.33 -6.49
C SER A 93 13.04 5.34 -6.46
N THR A 94 14.16 5.78 -7.00
CA THR A 94 15.37 4.97 -7.22
C THR A 94 16.04 4.52 -5.90
N PRO A 95 16.64 3.31 -5.85
CA PRO A 95 17.58 2.88 -4.81
C PRO A 95 18.76 3.86 -4.63
N PRO A 96 19.51 3.79 -3.51
CA PRO A 96 19.44 2.75 -2.46
C PRO A 96 18.38 3.02 -1.37
N SER A 97 17.85 1.94 -0.77
CA SER A 97 16.78 2.01 0.23
C SER A 97 17.24 2.53 1.59
N ILE A 98 18.52 2.33 1.94
CA ILE A 98 19.16 2.88 3.15
C ILE A 98 19.11 4.41 3.19
N ARG A 99 18.89 5.06 2.04
CA ARG A 99 18.64 6.50 1.94
C ARG A 99 17.59 6.99 2.93
N LEU A 100 16.55 6.19 3.20
CA LEU A 100 15.54 6.54 4.20
C LEU A 100 16.14 6.70 5.60
N LEU A 101 16.97 5.75 6.03
CA LEU A 101 17.62 5.81 7.34
C LEU A 101 18.56 7.01 7.44
N LEU A 102 19.32 7.27 6.37
CA LEU A 102 20.20 8.43 6.28
C LEU A 102 19.43 9.74 6.36
N GLU A 103 18.32 9.86 5.62
CA GLU A 103 17.45 11.04 5.63
C GLU A 103 16.87 11.26 7.03
N LEU A 104 16.38 10.21 7.69
CA LEU A 104 15.82 10.31 9.04
C LEU A 104 16.89 10.72 10.06
N ALA A 105 18.09 10.12 9.99
CA ALA A 105 19.21 10.45 10.87
C ALA A 105 19.73 11.88 10.65
N ALA A 106 19.90 12.29 9.39
CA ALA A 106 20.32 13.65 9.04
C ALA A 106 19.30 14.71 9.49
N ARG A 107 17.99 14.44 9.34
CA ARG A 107 16.93 15.32 9.86
C ARG A 107 16.86 15.40 11.38
N ASP A 108 17.33 14.38 12.09
CA ASP A 108 17.46 14.38 13.55
C ASP A 108 18.72 15.15 13.99
N LEU A 109 19.79 15.06 13.20
CA LEU A 109 21.08 15.73 13.43
C LEU A 109 21.10 17.21 13.01
N GLN A 110 20.22 17.63 12.09
CA GLN A 110 20.24 18.96 11.49
C GLN A 110 20.31 20.10 12.52
N SER A 111 19.64 19.97 13.67
CA SER A 111 19.68 21.00 14.73
C SER A 111 21.07 21.22 15.36
N GLU A 112 21.98 20.27 15.20
CA GLU A 112 23.37 20.31 15.71
C GLU A 112 24.36 20.83 14.65
N THR A 113 23.87 21.23 13.47
CA THR A 113 24.69 21.66 12.33
C THR A 113 24.51 23.14 12.02
N SER A 114 25.35 23.67 11.12
CA SER A 114 25.17 25.03 10.58
C SER A 114 23.84 25.22 9.84
N TYR A 115 23.18 24.12 9.46
CA TYR A 115 21.92 24.08 8.71
C TYR A 115 20.65 23.98 9.57
N LYS A 116 20.75 24.20 10.89
CA LYS A 116 19.61 24.06 11.83
C LYS A 116 18.34 24.83 11.41
N ASP A 117 18.51 25.99 10.77
CA ASP A 117 17.43 26.89 10.35
C ASP A 117 17.27 26.90 8.81
N THR A 118 17.65 25.82 8.13
CA THR A 118 17.62 25.71 6.66
C THR A 118 16.68 24.59 6.19
N PRO A 119 15.35 24.80 6.24
CA PRO A 119 14.39 23.78 5.79
C PRO A 119 14.49 23.52 4.27
N GLU A 120 14.95 24.51 3.49
CA GLU A 120 15.09 24.43 2.03
C GLU A 120 16.13 23.39 1.61
N LEU A 121 17.00 22.95 2.53
CA LEU A 121 17.98 21.88 2.28
C LEU A 121 17.31 20.60 1.76
N TRP A 122 16.06 20.36 2.13
CA TRP A 122 15.29 19.19 1.73
C TRP A 122 14.48 19.38 0.44
N GLU A 123 14.59 20.55 -0.20
CA GLU A 123 14.04 20.78 -1.52
C GLU A 123 15.00 20.25 -2.59
N LEU A 124 14.71 19.07 -3.14
CA LEU A 124 15.54 18.39 -4.14
C LEU A 124 15.79 19.21 -5.43
N LYS A 125 15.03 20.28 -5.66
CA LYS A 125 15.27 21.23 -6.77
C LYS A 125 16.43 22.20 -6.50
N LYS A 126 16.76 22.43 -5.22
CA LYS A 126 17.78 23.38 -4.77
C LYS A 126 19.05 22.66 -4.28
N TYR A 127 18.90 21.51 -3.64
CA TYR A 127 20.01 20.76 -3.07
C TYR A 127 19.97 19.29 -3.52
N THR A 128 21.11 18.81 -4.03
CA THR A 128 21.22 17.47 -4.63
C THR A 128 21.52 16.40 -3.59
N HIS A 129 22.24 16.72 -2.51
CA HIS A 129 22.78 15.74 -1.55
C HIS A 129 22.64 16.19 -0.08
N PRO A 130 21.41 16.37 0.43
CA PRO A 130 21.17 16.89 1.78
C PRO A 130 21.78 16.05 2.90
N CYS A 131 21.76 14.71 2.80
CA CYS A 131 22.29 13.84 3.85
C CYS A 131 23.81 14.02 3.95
N TYR A 132 24.51 13.93 2.81
CA TYR A 132 25.94 14.19 2.74
C TYR A 132 26.29 15.58 3.27
N THR A 133 25.54 16.61 2.89
CA THR A 133 25.78 17.99 3.36
C THR A 133 25.70 18.09 4.89
N ILE A 134 24.64 17.54 5.51
CA ILE A 134 24.47 17.54 6.96
C ILE A 134 25.60 16.77 7.65
N PHE A 135 25.90 15.55 7.19
CA PHE A 135 26.93 14.73 7.84
C PHE A 135 28.32 15.30 7.65
N SER A 136 28.64 15.86 6.47
CA SER A 136 29.92 16.49 6.22
C SER A 136 30.13 17.73 7.08
N ASP A 137 29.09 18.55 7.29
CA ASP A 137 29.13 19.71 8.18
C ASP A 137 29.33 19.28 9.64
N TYR A 138 28.60 18.24 10.08
CA TYR A 138 28.73 17.70 11.43
C TYR A 138 30.12 17.13 11.71
N LEU A 139 30.76 16.53 10.70
CA LEU A 139 32.12 15.99 10.82
C LEU A 139 33.21 17.05 10.60
N GLN A 140 32.85 18.26 10.18
CA GLN A 140 33.81 19.31 9.84
C GLN A 140 34.59 19.74 11.08
N GLY A 141 35.92 19.82 10.94
CA GLY A 141 36.81 20.23 12.02
C GLY A 141 37.24 19.11 12.98
N TYR A 142 36.68 17.91 12.85
CA TYR A 142 37.10 16.74 13.62
C TYR A 142 38.14 15.90 12.86
N SER A 143 39.13 15.36 13.58
CA SER A 143 40.18 14.49 13.04
C SER A 143 40.52 13.36 14.03
N GLY A 144 41.26 12.34 13.56
CA GLY A 144 41.72 11.23 14.39
C GLY A 144 40.58 10.53 15.15
N GLU A 145 40.81 10.20 16.42
CA GLU A 145 39.84 9.49 17.26
C GLU A 145 38.51 10.22 17.43
N GLU A 146 38.52 11.57 17.52
CA GLU A 146 37.30 12.35 17.69
C GLU A 146 36.42 12.29 16.43
N ARG A 147 37.01 12.31 15.23
CA ARG A 147 36.25 12.08 13.99
C ARG A 147 35.60 10.70 13.99
N LEU A 148 36.34 9.67 14.41
CA LEU A 148 35.81 8.31 14.49
C LEU A 148 34.65 8.21 15.49
N LYS A 149 34.74 8.90 16.62
CA LYS A 149 33.66 9.00 17.60
C LYS A 149 32.42 9.67 17.00
N LYS A 150 32.58 10.79 16.28
CA LYS A 150 31.48 11.50 15.62
C LYS A 150 30.80 10.67 14.53
N ILE A 151 31.56 9.89 13.77
CA ILE A 151 30.99 8.89 12.85
C ILE A 151 30.20 7.84 13.62
N GLY A 152 30.73 7.34 14.74
CA GLY A 152 30.02 6.43 15.64
C GLY A 152 28.69 6.99 16.12
N GLU A 153 28.64 8.27 16.53
CA GLU A 153 27.42 8.95 16.97
C GLU A 153 26.37 9.06 15.84
N ILE A 154 26.80 9.32 14.59
CA ILE A 154 25.89 9.29 13.43
C ILE A 154 25.38 7.87 13.20
N TRP A 155 26.27 6.88 13.22
CA TRP A 155 25.93 5.50 12.93
C TRP A 155 25.01 4.89 13.98
N GLU A 156 25.22 5.20 15.26
CA GLU A 156 24.34 4.79 16.36
C GLU A 156 22.89 5.29 16.15
N ARG A 157 22.71 6.50 15.58
CA ARG A 157 21.37 6.99 15.21
C ARG A 157 20.74 6.14 14.11
N ILE A 158 21.51 5.79 13.07
CA ILE A 158 21.05 4.94 11.96
C ILE A 158 20.69 3.54 12.48
N TYR A 159 21.58 2.93 13.27
CA TYR A 159 21.37 1.66 13.96
C TYR A 159 20.08 1.68 14.79
N THR A 160 19.87 2.71 15.60
CA THR A 160 18.67 2.85 16.44
C THR A 160 17.40 2.96 15.62
N ILE A 161 17.42 3.75 14.53
CA ILE A 161 16.26 3.89 13.64
C ILE A 161 15.93 2.54 12.99
N PHE A 162 16.94 1.82 12.48
CA PHE A 162 16.74 0.50 11.89
C PHE A 162 16.21 -0.53 12.88
N GLY A 163 16.74 -0.53 14.11
CA GLY A 163 16.27 -1.40 15.20
C GLY A 163 14.79 -1.19 15.52
N LEU A 164 14.36 0.07 15.64
CA LEU A 164 12.95 0.41 15.87
C LEU A 164 12.06 -0.03 14.70
N ILE A 165 12.47 0.24 13.45
CA ILE A 165 11.70 -0.21 12.27
C ILE A 165 11.61 -1.74 12.23
N SER A 166 12.68 -2.44 12.61
CA SER A 166 12.70 -3.90 12.68
C SER A 166 11.77 -4.44 13.76
N GLU A 167 11.73 -3.81 14.94
CA GLU A 167 10.76 -4.12 15.99
C GLU A 167 9.31 -3.93 15.48
N TRP A 168 9.05 -2.82 14.79
CA TRP A 168 7.72 -2.56 14.24
C TRP A 168 7.33 -3.58 13.17
N TYR A 169 8.30 -4.06 12.39
CA TYR A 169 8.05 -5.09 11.39
C TYR A 169 7.72 -6.44 12.03
N GLU A 170 8.41 -6.79 13.12
CA GLU A 170 8.20 -8.09 13.77
C GLU A 170 6.91 -8.17 14.60
N ASP A 171 6.50 -7.06 15.21
CA ASP A 171 5.24 -7.00 15.96
C ASP A 171 4.02 -6.85 15.04
N GLN A 172 3.05 -7.74 15.20
CA GLN A 172 1.86 -7.79 14.36
C GLN A 172 1.06 -6.48 14.42
N GLU A 173 0.88 -5.86 15.58
CA GLU A 173 0.09 -4.64 15.68
C GLU A 173 0.85 -3.43 15.15
N LEU A 174 2.13 -3.29 15.51
CA LEU A 174 2.96 -2.17 15.07
C LEU A 174 3.08 -2.14 13.54
N TYR A 175 3.33 -3.29 12.91
CA TYR A 175 3.42 -3.39 11.45
C TYR A 175 2.16 -2.85 10.77
N HIS A 176 0.99 -3.29 11.24
CA HIS A 176 -0.29 -2.91 10.65
C HIS A 176 -0.69 -1.47 10.97
N TYR A 177 -0.46 -0.99 12.21
CA TYR A 177 -0.80 0.37 12.60
C TYR A 177 0.09 1.40 11.91
N VAL A 178 1.41 1.18 11.87
CA VAL A 178 2.35 2.04 11.14
C VAL A 178 2.01 2.02 9.66
N GLY A 179 1.82 0.84 9.06
CA GLY A 179 1.51 0.72 7.64
C GLY A 179 0.20 1.39 7.24
N TYR A 180 -0.86 1.30 8.06
CA TYR A 180 -2.11 2.02 7.83
C TYR A 180 -1.91 3.55 7.86
N LEU A 181 -1.22 4.07 8.89
CA LEU A 181 -0.96 5.51 8.98
C LEU A 181 -0.14 5.99 7.77
N MET A 182 0.90 5.23 7.38
CA MET A 182 1.73 5.54 6.21
C MET A 182 0.92 5.55 4.90
N CYS A 183 0.04 4.57 4.69
CA CYS A 183 -0.80 4.47 3.49
C CYS A 183 -1.86 5.57 3.40
N THR A 184 -2.26 6.15 4.52
CA THR A 184 -3.30 7.19 4.57
C THR A 184 -2.73 8.61 4.58
N GLU A 185 -1.42 8.77 4.44
CA GLU A 185 -0.76 10.06 4.24
C GLU A 185 -0.71 10.46 2.76
N SER A 186 -1.01 11.74 2.51
CA SER A 186 -1.23 12.27 1.15
C SER A 186 0.04 12.58 0.36
N SER A 187 1.21 12.60 0.99
CA SER A 187 2.47 12.91 0.30
C SER A 187 3.69 12.32 0.99
N SER A 188 4.78 12.17 0.24
CA SER A 188 6.07 11.70 0.74
C SER A 188 6.59 12.54 1.91
N SER A 189 6.44 13.87 1.86
CA SER A 189 6.87 14.77 2.93
C SER A 189 6.07 14.55 4.22
N LYS A 190 4.77 14.28 4.13
CA LYS A 190 3.94 13.96 5.30
C LYS A 190 4.30 12.59 5.87
N ARG A 191 4.58 11.60 5.02
CA ARG A 191 5.09 10.27 5.44
C ARG A 191 6.42 10.37 6.18
N ILE A 192 7.38 11.15 5.68
CA ILE A 192 8.64 11.41 6.40
C ILE A 192 8.39 12.10 7.75
N THR A 193 7.49 13.09 7.78
CA THR A 193 7.14 13.80 9.03
C THR A 193 6.49 12.86 10.04
N LEU A 194 5.61 11.97 9.58
CA LEU A 194 4.99 10.92 10.39
C LEU A 194 6.05 9.98 10.96
N LEU A 195 6.93 9.41 10.14
CA LEU A 195 8.02 8.54 10.61
C LEU A 195 8.87 9.20 11.69
N ARG A 196 9.26 10.48 11.51
CA ARG A 196 10.01 11.23 12.53
C ARG A 196 9.24 11.36 13.84
N LYS A 197 7.94 11.65 13.78
CA LYS A 197 7.06 11.71 14.97
C LYS A 197 7.01 10.34 15.66
N LEU A 198 6.80 9.27 14.89
CA LEU A 198 6.70 7.91 15.43
C LEU A 198 8.01 7.44 16.07
N LEU A 199 9.15 7.67 15.42
CA LEU A 199 10.47 7.34 15.96
C LEU A 199 10.75 8.08 17.28
N LYS A 200 10.41 9.37 17.35
CA LYS A 200 10.55 10.15 18.59
C LYS A 200 9.68 9.58 19.72
N GLN A 201 8.44 9.21 19.42
CA GLN A 201 7.54 8.60 20.40
C GLN A 201 8.04 7.23 20.86
N ALA A 202 8.46 6.37 19.94
CA ALA A 202 8.95 5.02 20.23
C ALA A 202 10.23 5.04 21.09
N LYS A 203 11.09 6.06 20.95
CA LYS A 203 12.28 6.24 21.82
C LYS A 203 11.92 6.57 23.29
N THR A 204 10.72 7.10 23.55
CA THR A 204 10.34 7.64 24.87
C THR A 204 9.24 6.85 25.58
N CYS A 205 8.61 5.91 24.90
CA CYS A 205 7.47 5.15 25.41
C CYS A 205 7.81 3.66 25.44
N THR A 206 7.16 2.92 26.34
CA THR A 206 7.16 1.45 26.29
C THR A 206 6.41 0.96 25.05
N ALA A 207 6.67 -0.28 24.62
CA ALA A 207 5.98 -0.86 23.46
C ALA A 207 4.43 -0.85 23.59
N PRO A 208 3.82 -1.19 24.75
CA PRO A 208 2.36 -1.07 24.93
C PRO A 208 1.84 0.37 24.82
N GLU A 209 2.54 1.35 25.40
CA GLU A 209 2.17 2.76 25.30
C GLU A 209 2.25 3.27 23.86
N PHE A 210 3.27 2.84 23.13
CA PHE A 210 3.43 3.19 21.72
C PHE A 210 2.30 2.59 20.86
N LYS A 211 1.98 1.30 21.04
CA LYS A 211 0.82 0.65 20.42
C LYS A 211 -0.49 1.38 20.70
N ALA A 212 -0.74 1.71 21.96
CA ALA A 212 -1.94 2.46 22.38
C ALA A 212 -1.98 3.86 21.75
N SER A 213 -0.81 4.52 21.61
CA SER A 213 -0.70 5.80 20.92
C SER A 213 -1.07 5.69 19.44
N LEU A 214 -0.51 4.70 18.73
CA LEU A 214 -0.82 4.44 17.32
C LEU A 214 -2.32 4.14 17.12
N ARG A 215 -2.87 3.23 17.92
CA ARG A 215 -4.31 2.89 17.91
C ARG A 215 -5.18 4.14 18.08
N ARG A 216 -4.81 5.04 19.00
CA ARG A 216 -5.52 6.30 19.24
C ARG A 216 -5.41 7.28 18.08
N GLU A 217 -4.26 7.38 17.42
CA GLU A 217 -4.12 8.23 16.22
C GLU A 217 -4.99 7.71 15.06
N ILE A 218 -5.06 6.38 14.89
CA ILE A 218 -6.00 5.73 13.96
C ILE A 218 -7.45 6.05 14.35
N GLY A 219 -7.79 5.88 15.64
CA GLY A 219 -9.10 6.19 16.19
C GLY A 219 -9.54 7.62 15.89
N LYS A 220 -8.72 8.62 16.17
CA LYS A 220 -9.00 10.04 15.87
C LYS A 220 -9.30 10.27 14.39
N LYS A 221 -8.55 9.62 13.49
CA LYS A 221 -8.73 9.77 12.04
C LYS A 221 -10.07 9.21 11.58
N ILE A 222 -10.48 8.06 12.11
CA ILE A 222 -11.75 7.41 11.77
C ILE A 222 -12.94 8.05 12.49
N GLU A 223 -12.76 8.55 13.70
CA GLU A 223 -13.82 9.18 14.47
C GLU A 223 -14.37 10.43 13.79
N ALA A 224 -13.50 11.17 13.10
CA ALA A 224 -13.87 12.32 12.26
C ALA A 224 -14.75 11.96 11.06
N ILE A 225 -14.89 10.67 10.72
CA ILE A 225 -15.67 10.18 9.59
C ILE A 225 -17.05 9.72 10.07
N CYS A 226 -18.11 10.37 9.59
CA CYS A 226 -19.49 9.96 9.85
C CYS A 226 -19.88 8.79 8.92
N LEU A 227 -19.75 7.55 9.41
CA LEU A 227 -19.98 6.34 8.60
C LEU A 227 -21.35 6.30 7.91
N ASN A 228 -22.40 6.83 8.54
CA ASN A 228 -23.76 6.79 8.02
C ASN A 228 -24.01 7.84 6.90
N GLU A 229 -23.12 8.83 6.77
CA GLU A 229 -23.18 9.87 5.72
C GLU A 229 -22.25 9.56 4.54
N LEU A 230 -21.53 8.43 4.58
CA LEU A 230 -20.63 8.08 3.49
C LEU A 230 -21.42 7.61 2.27
N SER A 231 -21.27 8.36 1.19
CA SER A 231 -21.67 7.97 -0.17
C SER A 231 -20.45 7.97 -1.09
N TYR A 232 -20.46 7.05 -2.06
CA TYR A 232 -19.41 6.94 -3.09
C TYR A 232 -19.12 8.28 -3.79
N GLU A 233 -20.16 9.10 -4.02
CA GLU A 233 -20.08 10.35 -4.78
C GLU A 233 -19.46 11.51 -4.00
N GLU A 234 -19.68 11.58 -2.68
CA GLU A 234 -19.27 12.73 -1.88
C GLU A 234 -17.90 12.55 -1.22
N ARG A 235 -17.62 11.35 -0.70
CA ARG A 235 -16.43 11.11 0.16
C ARG A 235 -15.70 9.79 -0.17
N PRO A 236 -15.23 9.58 -1.41
CA PRO A 236 -14.57 8.33 -1.80
C PRO A 236 -13.26 8.07 -1.05
N ALA A 237 -12.54 9.13 -0.65
CA ALA A 237 -11.31 9.00 0.14
C ALA A 237 -11.57 8.49 1.57
N ASP A 238 -12.63 8.98 2.22
CA ASP A 238 -13.01 8.53 3.56
C ASP A 238 -13.47 7.07 3.54
N ILE A 239 -14.27 6.70 2.54
CA ILE A 239 -14.67 5.31 2.31
C ILE A 239 -13.45 4.42 2.12
N HIS A 240 -12.50 4.85 1.28
CA HIS A 240 -11.25 4.12 1.06
C HIS A 240 -10.51 3.89 2.38
N TRP A 241 -10.35 4.91 3.22
CA TRP A 241 -9.65 4.79 4.50
C TRP A 241 -10.35 3.82 5.46
N VAL A 242 -11.68 3.89 5.57
CA VAL A 242 -12.45 2.98 6.42
C VAL A 242 -12.33 1.54 5.93
N LEU A 243 -12.48 1.30 4.62
CA LEU A 243 -12.37 -0.04 4.04
C LEU A 243 -10.94 -0.58 4.11
N LEU A 244 -9.92 0.26 3.94
CA LEU A 244 -8.52 -0.13 4.12
C LEU A 244 -8.26 -0.57 5.56
N LEU A 245 -8.72 0.20 6.54
CA LEU A 245 -8.59 -0.15 7.95
C LEU A 245 -9.33 -1.46 8.26
N HIS A 246 -10.56 -1.61 7.76
CA HIS A 246 -11.35 -2.83 7.93
C HIS A 246 -10.62 -4.05 7.41
N ASN A 247 -10.00 -3.94 6.22
CA ASN A 247 -9.18 -4.98 5.62
C ASN A 247 -7.92 -5.30 6.44
N ILE A 248 -7.14 -4.28 6.84
CA ILE A 248 -5.94 -4.45 7.65
C ILE A 248 -6.27 -5.10 9.01
N HIS A 249 -7.35 -4.67 9.65
CA HIS A 249 -7.81 -5.22 10.92
C HIS A 249 -8.08 -6.73 10.83
N GLN A 250 -8.52 -7.24 9.68
CA GLN A 250 -8.72 -8.68 9.49
C GLN A 250 -7.44 -9.51 9.64
N HIS A 251 -6.24 -8.88 9.61
CA HIS A 251 -4.94 -9.54 9.74
C HIS A 251 -4.35 -9.46 11.15
N ILE A 252 -4.81 -8.50 11.97
CA ILE A 252 -4.20 -8.21 13.28
C ILE A 252 -4.52 -9.32 14.29
N PHE A 253 -5.78 -9.72 14.37
CA PHE A 253 -6.28 -10.66 15.39
C PHE A 253 -6.50 -12.08 14.83
N THR A 254 -5.58 -12.56 13.98
CA THR A 254 -5.65 -13.92 13.41
C THR A 254 -4.62 -14.83 14.05
N SER A 255 -5.00 -16.09 14.29
CA SER A 255 -4.07 -17.12 14.75
C SER A 255 -3.02 -17.50 13.70
N GLU A 256 -3.31 -17.23 12.42
CA GLU A 256 -2.46 -17.59 11.29
C GLU A 256 -1.25 -16.65 11.10
N GLN A 257 -1.21 -15.52 11.85
CA GLN A 257 -0.15 -14.49 11.78
C GLN A 257 0.14 -13.98 10.36
N ILE A 258 -0.82 -14.09 9.44
CA ILE A 258 -0.67 -13.61 8.06
C ILE A 258 -0.78 -12.09 8.06
N ARG A 259 0.34 -11.41 7.80
CA ARG A 259 0.42 -9.95 7.68
C ARG A 259 -0.28 -9.44 6.42
N PHE A 260 -0.89 -8.26 6.50
CA PHE A 260 -1.39 -7.51 5.36
C PHE A 260 -0.22 -7.19 4.40
N PRO A 261 -0.32 -7.51 3.10
CA PRO A 261 0.79 -7.37 2.16
C PRO A 261 0.89 -5.93 1.63
N PHE A 262 1.49 -5.02 2.40
CA PHE A 262 1.69 -3.63 1.96
C PHE A 262 2.51 -3.54 0.65
N ASP A 263 3.39 -4.51 0.39
CA ASP A 263 4.18 -4.61 -0.82
C ASP A 263 3.35 -4.89 -2.07
N LEU A 264 2.25 -5.61 -1.94
CA LEU A 264 1.28 -5.81 -3.02
C LEU A 264 0.33 -4.62 -3.08
N TYR A 265 -0.14 -4.14 -1.93
CA TYR A 265 -1.06 -3.01 -1.84
C TYR A 265 -0.52 -1.75 -2.51
N MET A 266 0.75 -1.42 -2.31
CA MET A 266 1.37 -0.21 -2.85
C MET A 266 1.66 -0.27 -4.36
N LYS A 267 1.61 -1.47 -4.98
CA LYS A 267 1.81 -1.64 -6.43
C LYS A 267 0.51 -1.44 -7.22
N GLU A 268 -0.62 -1.61 -6.55
CA GLU A 268 -1.94 -1.59 -7.20
C GLU A 268 -2.56 -0.19 -7.23
N LYS A 269 -3.38 0.04 -8.25
CA LYS A 269 -4.32 1.17 -8.25
C LYS A 269 -5.65 0.68 -7.71
N TRP A 270 -6.04 1.22 -6.57
CA TRP A 270 -7.27 0.82 -5.90
C TRP A 270 -8.48 1.63 -6.38
N SER A 271 -9.64 0.98 -6.35
CA SER A 271 -10.96 1.54 -6.63
C SER A 271 -12.00 0.93 -5.71
N LEU A 272 -13.11 1.66 -5.53
CA LEU A 272 -14.27 1.15 -4.82
C LEU A 272 -15.12 0.37 -5.82
N GLU A 273 -15.54 -0.82 -5.41
CA GLU A 273 -16.47 -1.66 -6.14
C GLU A 273 -17.79 -1.72 -5.39
N HIS A 274 -18.89 -1.58 -6.14
CA HIS A 274 -20.22 -1.83 -5.60
C HIS A 274 -20.45 -3.34 -5.57
N ILE A 275 -20.78 -3.88 -4.40
CA ILE A 275 -21.03 -5.32 -4.23
C ILE A 275 -22.22 -5.74 -5.09
N TYR A 276 -23.23 -4.88 -5.13
CA TYR A 276 -24.37 -4.95 -6.02
C TYR A 276 -24.17 -4.10 -7.30
N ALA A 277 -24.79 -4.45 -8.42
CA ALA A 277 -24.66 -3.72 -9.67
C ALA A 277 -25.30 -2.31 -9.62
N GLN A 278 -24.56 -1.29 -10.06
CA GLN A 278 -25.10 0.05 -10.32
C GLN A 278 -25.48 0.19 -11.79
N GLN A 279 -26.31 1.16 -12.14
CA GLN A 279 -26.36 1.72 -13.48
C GLN A 279 -25.02 2.44 -13.79
N SER A 280 -24.15 1.83 -14.58
CA SER A 280 -23.03 2.56 -15.21
C SER A 280 -23.51 3.30 -16.46
N GLU A 281 -22.58 4.02 -17.10
CA GLU A 281 -22.80 4.47 -18.48
C GLU A 281 -23.21 3.29 -19.37
N PRO A 282 -24.22 3.48 -20.23
CA PRO A 282 -24.72 2.43 -21.10
C PRO A 282 -23.66 2.07 -22.15
N LEU A 283 -23.52 0.77 -22.41
CA LEU A 283 -22.71 0.27 -23.51
C LEU A 283 -23.29 0.80 -24.83
N ARG A 284 -22.42 1.20 -25.76
CA ARG A 284 -22.84 1.71 -27.09
C ARG A 284 -22.67 0.68 -28.20
N ASN A 285 -21.68 -0.20 -28.05
CA ASN A 285 -21.43 -1.26 -29.01
C ASN A 285 -22.55 -2.32 -28.91
N ARG A 286 -23.05 -2.73 -30.08
CA ARG A 286 -24.21 -3.62 -30.18
C ARG A 286 -23.90 -5.03 -29.67
N GLU A 287 -22.76 -5.58 -30.07
CA GLU A 287 -22.34 -6.92 -29.68
C GLU A 287 -22.10 -6.99 -28.16
N GLU A 288 -21.53 -5.94 -27.57
CA GLU A 288 -21.36 -5.80 -26.12
C GLU A 288 -22.70 -5.72 -25.38
N GLN A 289 -23.67 -4.96 -25.89
CA GLN A 289 -25.03 -4.89 -25.33
C GLN A 289 -25.71 -6.26 -25.33
N ILE A 290 -25.65 -6.98 -26.45
CA ILE A 290 -26.24 -8.31 -26.60
C ILE A 290 -25.57 -9.29 -25.64
N GLY A 291 -24.23 -9.35 -25.65
CA GLY A 291 -23.47 -10.26 -24.79
C GLY A 291 -23.74 -10.01 -23.31
N PHE A 292 -23.87 -8.74 -22.90
CA PHE A 292 -24.24 -8.39 -21.53
C PHE A 292 -25.61 -8.95 -21.13
N ILE A 293 -26.63 -8.79 -21.98
CA ILE A 293 -27.98 -9.29 -21.69
C ILE A 293 -27.99 -10.83 -21.68
N GLU A 294 -27.30 -11.47 -22.62
CA GLU A 294 -27.18 -12.94 -22.69
C GLU A 294 -26.55 -13.53 -21.42
N GLU A 295 -25.50 -12.89 -20.91
CA GLU A 295 -24.83 -13.34 -19.69
C GLU A 295 -25.73 -13.20 -18.45
N HIS A 296 -26.53 -12.14 -18.37
CA HIS A 296 -27.50 -11.97 -17.29
C HIS A 296 -28.62 -13.01 -17.37
N ILE A 297 -29.16 -13.26 -18.57
CA ILE A 297 -30.15 -14.31 -18.79
C ILE A 297 -29.59 -15.68 -18.37
N ALA A 298 -28.36 -15.99 -18.78
CA ALA A 298 -27.70 -17.24 -18.40
C ALA A 298 -27.55 -17.35 -16.88
N THR A 299 -27.13 -16.26 -16.22
CA THR A 299 -26.99 -16.20 -14.76
C THR A 299 -28.33 -16.42 -14.05
N PHE A 300 -29.41 -15.76 -14.50
CA PHE A 300 -30.74 -15.91 -13.90
C PHE A 300 -31.40 -17.28 -14.14
N ARG A 301 -30.91 -18.03 -15.13
CA ARG A 301 -31.31 -19.42 -15.38
C ARG A 301 -30.60 -20.43 -14.48
N GLU A 302 -29.57 -20.02 -13.74
CA GLU A 302 -28.92 -20.91 -12.80
C GLU A 302 -29.86 -21.27 -11.64
N ASP A 303 -29.78 -22.51 -11.17
CA ASP A 303 -30.57 -23.04 -10.04
C ASP A 303 -30.53 -22.13 -8.80
N ALA A 304 -29.45 -21.36 -8.62
CA ALA A 304 -29.26 -20.43 -7.52
C ALA A 304 -30.31 -19.29 -7.48
N PHE A 305 -30.95 -18.98 -8.61
CA PHE A 305 -32.00 -17.95 -8.72
C PHE A 305 -33.43 -18.51 -8.61
N GLY A 306 -33.60 -19.82 -8.78
CA GLY A 306 -34.86 -20.56 -8.69
C GLY A 306 -35.86 -20.27 -9.84
N ASP A 307 -36.90 -21.12 -9.95
CA ASP A 307 -37.92 -21.05 -11.00
C ASP A 307 -39.12 -20.14 -10.64
N GLY A 308 -38.86 -19.01 -9.99
CA GLY A 308 -39.91 -18.06 -9.60
C GLY A 308 -40.61 -17.42 -10.80
N GLU A 309 -41.90 -17.08 -10.64
CA GLU A 309 -42.67 -16.36 -11.67
C GLU A 309 -42.02 -15.00 -12.01
N GLU A 310 -41.47 -14.31 -11.02
CA GLU A 310 -40.76 -13.03 -11.20
C GLU A 310 -39.47 -13.18 -12.02
N THR A 311 -38.62 -14.17 -11.70
CA THR A 311 -37.39 -14.47 -12.45
C THR A 311 -37.71 -14.86 -13.89
N SER A 312 -38.74 -15.70 -14.09
CA SER A 312 -39.19 -16.13 -15.41
C SER A 312 -39.69 -14.96 -16.25
N SER A 313 -40.47 -14.06 -15.65
CA SER A 313 -40.98 -12.84 -16.30
C SER A 313 -39.83 -11.90 -16.70
N LEU A 314 -38.84 -11.70 -15.82
CA LEU A 314 -37.65 -10.92 -16.13
C LEU A 314 -36.87 -11.49 -17.31
N ILE A 315 -36.63 -12.80 -17.32
CA ILE A 315 -35.91 -13.47 -18.42
C ILE A 315 -36.62 -13.25 -19.75
N VAL A 316 -37.94 -13.44 -19.80
CA VAL A 316 -38.74 -13.22 -21.02
C VAL A 316 -38.62 -11.77 -21.50
N ARG A 317 -38.69 -10.80 -20.58
CA ARG A 317 -38.54 -9.39 -20.92
C ARG A 317 -37.14 -9.05 -21.44
N LEU A 318 -36.10 -9.62 -20.84
CA LEU A 318 -34.72 -9.45 -21.31
C LEU A 318 -34.48 -10.09 -22.68
N GLU A 319 -35.09 -11.25 -22.96
CA GLU A 319 -35.03 -11.90 -24.27
C GLU A 319 -35.71 -11.09 -25.37
N ASP A 320 -36.85 -10.47 -25.06
CA ASP A 320 -37.55 -9.54 -25.95
C ASP A 320 -36.65 -8.33 -26.27
N ILE A 321 -36.10 -7.67 -25.24
CA ILE A 321 -35.19 -6.52 -25.43
C ILE A 321 -33.96 -6.92 -26.25
N ARG A 322 -33.33 -8.07 -25.94
CA ARG A 322 -32.18 -8.59 -26.71
C ARG A 322 -32.54 -8.76 -28.19
N SER A 323 -33.70 -9.33 -28.47
CA SER A 323 -34.18 -9.57 -29.84
C SER A 323 -34.39 -8.26 -30.60
N GLN A 324 -34.94 -7.24 -29.94
CA GLN A 324 -35.08 -5.89 -30.51
C GLN A 324 -33.71 -5.24 -30.79
N ILE A 325 -32.72 -5.40 -29.91
CA ILE A 325 -31.35 -4.89 -30.17
C ILE A 325 -30.70 -5.61 -31.37
N GLN A 326 -31.06 -6.87 -31.63
CA GLN A 326 -30.60 -7.68 -32.77
C GLN A 326 -31.25 -7.30 -34.11
N GLU A 327 -32.26 -6.42 -34.13
CA GLU A 327 -32.86 -5.90 -35.38
C GLU A 327 -31.90 -4.96 -36.14
N PRO A 328 -31.50 -5.28 -37.38
CA PRO A 328 -30.50 -4.51 -38.13
C PRO A 328 -30.90 -3.06 -38.41
N GLU A 329 -32.20 -2.75 -38.43
CA GLU A 329 -32.78 -1.44 -38.68
C GLU A 329 -32.70 -0.46 -37.50
N LYS A 330 -32.45 -0.96 -36.28
CA LYS A 330 -32.42 -0.13 -35.06
C LYS A 330 -31.19 0.77 -35.00
N LYS A 331 -31.42 2.08 -34.85
CA LYS A 331 -30.34 3.06 -34.69
C LYS A 331 -29.67 2.93 -33.33
N GLU A 332 -28.44 3.44 -33.21
CA GLU A 332 -27.67 3.39 -31.95
C GLU A 332 -28.43 3.98 -30.77
N SER A 333 -29.09 5.13 -30.93
CA SER A 333 -29.88 5.75 -29.87
C SER A 333 -31.03 4.87 -29.38
N GLU A 334 -31.67 4.11 -30.29
CA GLU A 334 -32.75 3.19 -29.92
C GLU A 334 -32.21 1.97 -29.18
N ARG A 335 -31.09 1.40 -29.65
CA ARG A 335 -30.44 0.27 -28.97
C ARG A 335 -29.92 0.65 -27.58
N VAL A 336 -29.33 1.83 -27.44
CA VAL A 336 -28.88 2.36 -26.14
C VAL A 336 -30.07 2.52 -25.18
N SER A 337 -31.20 3.07 -25.64
CA SER A 337 -32.40 3.20 -24.80
C SER A 337 -32.98 1.83 -24.38
N LEU A 338 -33.01 0.85 -25.28
CA LEU A 338 -33.39 -0.53 -24.96
C LEU A 338 -32.43 -1.17 -23.94
N PHE A 339 -31.13 -0.91 -24.08
CA PHE A 339 -30.13 -1.39 -23.14
C PHE A 339 -30.27 -0.75 -21.76
N GLU A 340 -30.55 0.56 -21.69
CA GLU A 340 -30.88 1.25 -20.45
C GLU A 340 -32.13 0.68 -19.78
N GLU A 341 -33.15 0.29 -20.55
CA GLU A 341 -34.33 -0.43 -20.04
C GLU A 341 -33.94 -1.77 -19.43
N ALA A 342 -33.14 -2.58 -20.13
CA ALA A 342 -32.66 -3.86 -19.61
C ALA A 342 -31.85 -3.69 -18.32
N LEU A 343 -30.94 -2.71 -18.26
CA LEU A 343 -30.20 -2.36 -17.05
C LEU A 343 -31.15 -1.97 -15.91
N GLY A 344 -32.14 -1.12 -16.18
CA GLY A 344 -33.14 -0.71 -15.19
C GLY A 344 -33.93 -1.90 -14.64
N LEU A 345 -34.33 -2.84 -15.48
CA LEU A 345 -35.04 -4.07 -15.07
C LEU A 345 -34.16 -4.97 -14.20
N ILE A 346 -32.91 -5.21 -14.60
CA ILE A 346 -31.94 -6.00 -13.84
C ILE A 346 -31.70 -5.35 -12.48
N THR A 347 -31.37 -4.06 -12.45
CA THR A 347 -31.13 -3.32 -11.21
C THR A 347 -32.36 -3.35 -10.30
N ALA A 348 -33.56 -3.09 -10.82
CA ALA A 348 -34.79 -3.13 -10.02
C ALA A 348 -35.06 -4.52 -9.45
N PHE A 349 -34.85 -5.58 -10.25
CA PHE A 349 -35.04 -6.95 -9.83
C PHE A 349 -34.15 -7.30 -8.64
N GLU A 350 -32.83 -7.16 -8.75
CA GLU A 350 -31.98 -7.58 -7.64
C GLU A 350 -31.95 -6.58 -6.45
N VAL A 351 -32.41 -5.33 -6.62
CA VAL A 351 -32.74 -4.38 -5.52
C VAL A 351 -33.97 -4.86 -4.75
N ASN A 352 -35.01 -5.34 -5.43
CA ASN A 352 -36.16 -5.93 -4.76
C ASN A 352 -35.74 -7.14 -3.91
N GLN A 353 -34.79 -7.94 -4.41
CA GLN A 353 -34.24 -9.09 -3.70
C GLN A 353 -33.34 -8.69 -2.51
N MET A 354 -32.72 -7.50 -2.57
CA MET A 354 -31.99 -6.93 -1.45
C MET A 354 -32.93 -6.58 -0.29
N GLY A 355 -34.12 -6.09 -0.58
CA GLY A 355 -35.05 -5.50 0.39
C GLY A 355 -34.72 -4.03 0.65
N ASP A 356 -35.68 -3.29 1.22
CA ASP A 356 -35.61 -1.84 1.39
C ASP A 356 -34.36 -1.42 2.20
N THR A 357 -33.30 -0.98 1.50
CA THR A 357 -32.03 -0.56 2.10
C THR A 357 -31.82 0.94 1.88
N ARG A 358 -31.34 1.61 2.92
CA ARG A 358 -31.33 3.08 3.03
C ARG A 358 -30.46 3.81 1.99
N SER A 359 -29.50 3.14 1.34
CA SER A 359 -28.66 3.76 0.30
C SER A 359 -27.85 2.70 -0.48
N LEU A 360 -27.98 2.68 -1.81
CA LEU A 360 -27.22 1.84 -2.74
C LEU A 360 -25.73 2.24 -2.82
N HIS A 361 -25.41 3.49 -2.47
CA HIS A 361 -24.05 4.04 -2.45
C HIS A 361 -23.42 4.05 -1.06
N GLY A 362 -24.12 3.48 -0.07
CA GLY A 362 -23.65 3.40 1.30
C GLY A 362 -22.48 2.43 1.44
N LEU A 363 -21.70 2.63 2.49
CA LEU A 363 -20.53 1.80 2.81
C LEU A 363 -20.84 0.29 2.87
N GLN A 364 -22.05 -0.09 3.29
CA GLN A 364 -22.51 -1.48 3.36
C GLN A 364 -22.63 -2.19 1.99
N ASN A 365 -22.53 -1.45 0.89
CA ASN A 365 -22.55 -1.97 -0.47
C ASN A 365 -21.22 -1.73 -1.20
N LEU A 366 -20.15 -1.36 -0.48
CA LEU A 366 -18.86 -1.02 -1.08
C LEU A 366 -17.75 -1.93 -0.55
N CYS A 367 -16.85 -2.31 -1.45
CA CYS A 367 -15.64 -3.04 -1.12
C CYS A 367 -14.43 -2.48 -1.89
N LEU A 368 -13.23 -2.81 -1.41
CA LEU A 368 -11.98 -2.31 -1.98
C LEU A 368 -11.39 -3.36 -2.93
N LEU A 369 -11.08 -2.97 -4.18
CA LEU A 369 -10.48 -3.82 -5.19
C LEU A 369 -9.45 -3.08 -6.04
N SER A 370 -8.49 -3.81 -6.62
CA SER A 370 -7.63 -3.25 -7.67
C SER A 370 -8.50 -2.85 -8.87
N ARG A 371 -8.10 -1.83 -9.62
CA ARG A 371 -8.81 -1.39 -10.82
C ARG A 371 -8.93 -2.52 -11.85
N GLY A 372 -7.91 -3.38 -11.94
CA GLY A 372 -7.93 -4.55 -12.83
C GLY A 372 -9.07 -5.50 -12.49
N VAL A 373 -9.13 -5.97 -11.23
CA VAL A 373 -10.22 -6.86 -10.77
C VAL A 373 -11.57 -6.18 -10.84
N ASN A 374 -11.66 -4.91 -10.42
CA ASN A 374 -12.92 -4.16 -10.45
C ASN A 374 -13.49 -4.06 -11.87
N SER A 375 -12.64 -3.80 -12.86
CA SER A 375 -13.05 -3.77 -14.27
C SER A 375 -13.58 -5.12 -14.76
N ALA A 376 -13.08 -6.25 -14.24
CA ALA A 376 -13.57 -7.58 -14.59
C ALA A 376 -14.96 -7.88 -13.99
N LEU A 377 -15.25 -7.31 -12.80
CA LEU A 377 -16.54 -7.47 -12.14
C LEU A 377 -17.65 -6.63 -12.79
N SER A 378 -17.36 -5.38 -13.17
CA SER A 378 -18.30 -4.50 -13.89
C SER A 378 -19.70 -4.43 -13.21
N ASN A 379 -20.78 -4.17 -13.96
CA ASN A 379 -22.15 -4.16 -13.42
C ASN A 379 -22.81 -5.54 -13.42
N ARG A 380 -22.04 -6.59 -13.13
CA ARG A 380 -22.58 -7.96 -13.08
C ARG A 380 -23.40 -8.17 -11.83
N THR A 381 -24.33 -9.12 -11.87
CA THR A 381 -25.07 -9.55 -10.67
C THR A 381 -24.11 -10.05 -9.60
N PHE A 382 -24.53 -10.01 -8.33
CA PHE A 382 -23.69 -10.49 -7.23
C PHE A 382 -23.22 -11.94 -7.43
N ALA A 383 -24.10 -12.84 -7.88
CA ALA A 383 -23.77 -14.23 -8.17
C ALA A 383 -22.60 -14.37 -9.16
N ARG A 384 -22.66 -13.60 -10.25
CA ARG A 384 -21.63 -13.63 -11.29
C ARG A 384 -20.32 -12.98 -10.81
N LYS A 385 -20.40 -11.86 -10.08
CA LYS A 385 -19.23 -11.26 -9.43
C LYS A 385 -18.55 -12.26 -8.50
N ARG A 386 -19.33 -12.98 -7.70
CA ARG A 386 -18.83 -14.03 -6.79
C ARG A 386 -18.17 -15.18 -7.54
N GLU A 387 -18.68 -15.57 -8.70
CA GLU A 387 -18.04 -16.57 -9.56
C GLU A 387 -16.68 -16.08 -10.09
N ILE A 388 -16.64 -14.89 -10.70
CA ILE A 388 -15.39 -14.29 -11.19
C ILE A 388 -14.37 -14.17 -10.05
N MET A 389 -14.80 -13.75 -8.86
CA MET A 389 -13.92 -13.70 -7.68
C MET A 389 -13.38 -15.09 -7.29
N ARG A 390 -14.17 -16.15 -7.41
CA ARG A 390 -13.69 -17.54 -7.20
C ARG A 390 -12.70 -17.96 -8.28
N GLU A 391 -12.96 -17.62 -9.54
CA GLU A 391 -12.05 -17.91 -10.67
C GLU A 391 -10.71 -17.22 -10.47
N ILE A 392 -10.70 -15.91 -10.19
CA ILE A 392 -9.50 -15.14 -9.91
C ILE A 392 -8.73 -15.72 -8.71
N MET A 393 -9.43 -16.07 -7.63
CA MET A 393 -8.78 -16.70 -6.47
C MET A 393 -8.19 -18.08 -6.80
N ARG A 394 -8.88 -18.88 -7.62
CA ARG A 394 -8.40 -20.20 -8.04
C ARG A 394 -7.19 -20.10 -8.96
N GLU A 395 -7.26 -19.21 -9.95
CA GLU A 395 -6.16 -18.96 -10.88
C GLU A 395 -4.92 -18.51 -10.11
N ARG A 396 -5.04 -17.61 -9.14
CA ARG A 396 -3.92 -17.16 -8.29
C ARG A 396 -3.21 -18.30 -7.57
N VAL A 397 -3.96 -19.28 -7.07
CA VAL A 397 -3.38 -20.47 -6.43
C VAL A 397 -2.61 -21.32 -7.46
N MET A 398 -3.09 -21.38 -8.71
CA MET A 398 -2.49 -22.17 -9.77
C MET A 398 -1.29 -21.49 -10.46
N THR A 399 -1.31 -20.17 -10.60
CA THR A 399 -0.33 -19.39 -11.37
C THR A 399 0.66 -18.62 -10.50
N ALA A 400 0.48 -18.65 -9.17
CA ALA A 400 1.25 -17.87 -8.20
C ALA A 400 1.28 -16.36 -8.52
N THR A 401 0.25 -15.83 -9.18
CA THR A 401 0.14 -14.41 -9.49
C THR A 401 0.01 -13.57 -8.21
N GLN A 402 0.73 -12.46 -8.18
CA GLN A 402 0.86 -11.59 -7.00
C GLN A 402 -0.25 -10.54 -6.85
N GLU A 403 -1.29 -10.55 -7.69
CA GLU A 403 -2.38 -9.60 -7.53
C GLU A 403 -3.10 -9.88 -6.19
N TYR A 404 -3.35 -8.85 -5.38
CA TYR A 404 -3.91 -8.97 -4.03
C TYR A 404 -5.40 -8.63 -4.03
N ILE A 405 -6.25 -9.52 -3.48
CA ILE A 405 -7.64 -9.20 -3.13
C ILE A 405 -7.71 -9.02 -1.61
N PRO A 406 -8.14 -7.85 -1.11
CA PRO A 406 -8.22 -7.59 0.31
C PRO A 406 -9.09 -8.61 1.06
N MET A 407 -8.66 -9.02 2.26
CA MET A 407 -9.28 -10.11 3.02
C MET A 407 -10.76 -9.86 3.34
N ALA A 408 -11.13 -8.63 3.71
CA ALA A 408 -12.53 -8.29 3.95
C ALA A 408 -13.36 -8.34 2.65
N THR A 409 -12.80 -7.90 1.52
CA THR A 409 -13.46 -8.03 0.22
C THR A 409 -13.70 -9.50 -0.14
N ARG A 410 -12.73 -10.40 0.12
CA ARG A 410 -12.95 -11.85 -0.05
C ARG A 410 -14.10 -12.35 0.82
N ARG A 411 -14.13 -11.92 2.09
CA ARG A 411 -15.16 -12.28 3.07
C ARG A 411 -16.55 -11.80 2.65
N VAL A 412 -16.67 -10.63 2.03
CA VAL A 412 -17.92 -10.13 1.43
C VAL A 412 -18.45 -11.10 0.37
N PHE A 413 -17.66 -11.47 -0.64
CA PHE A 413 -18.11 -12.37 -1.70
C PHE A 413 -18.34 -13.82 -1.23
N LEU A 414 -17.81 -14.18 -0.05
CA LEU A 414 -18.11 -15.44 0.63
C LEU A 414 -19.29 -15.35 1.60
N LYS A 415 -19.91 -14.17 1.76
CA LYS A 415 -20.95 -13.87 2.76
C LYS A 415 -20.55 -14.26 4.19
N TYR A 416 -19.27 -14.12 4.50
CA TYR A 416 -18.68 -14.54 5.77
C TYR A 416 -19.27 -13.80 6.99
N TYR A 417 -19.64 -12.53 6.81
CA TYR A 417 -20.17 -11.70 7.90
C TYR A 417 -21.59 -12.11 8.30
N SER A 418 -22.32 -12.78 7.40
CA SER A 418 -23.69 -13.22 7.64
C SER A 418 -23.71 -14.53 8.41
N ALA A 419 -24.38 -14.55 9.56
CA ALA A 419 -24.46 -15.75 10.41
C ALA A 419 -25.23 -16.91 9.74
N SER A 420 -26.20 -16.61 8.88
CA SER A 420 -26.99 -17.60 8.16
C SER A 420 -27.40 -17.04 6.79
N PRO A 421 -26.50 -17.07 5.79
CA PRO A 421 -26.81 -16.65 4.43
C PRO A 421 -27.97 -17.47 3.86
N LYS A 422 -29.03 -16.80 3.39
CA LYS A 422 -30.22 -17.47 2.83
C LYS A 422 -29.95 -18.14 1.49
N ASP A 423 -29.09 -17.52 0.67
CA ASP A 423 -28.65 -18.02 -0.62
C ASP A 423 -27.27 -17.43 -0.97
N ASN A 424 -26.71 -17.84 -2.10
CA ASN A 424 -25.44 -17.33 -2.62
C ASN A 424 -25.61 -16.41 -3.85
N ALA A 425 -26.84 -16.20 -4.30
CA ALA A 425 -27.14 -15.51 -5.54
C ALA A 425 -27.24 -13.99 -5.35
N TYR A 426 -27.80 -13.54 -4.22
CA TYR A 426 -28.13 -12.13 -3.98
C TYR A 426 -27.34 -11.55 -2.82
N TRP A 427 -26.87 -10.31 -2.91
CA TRP A 427 -26.38 -9.58 -1.72
C TRP A 427 -27.59 -8.98 -0.99
N ARG A 428 -28.06 -9.62 0.08
CA ARG A 428 -29.30 -9.23 0.75
C ARG A 428 -29.08 -8.17 1.82
N ARG A 429 -30.17 -7.51 2.25
CA ARG A 429 -30.16 -6.57 3.37
C ARG A 429 -29.50 -7.15 4.61
N GLU A 430 -29.80 -8.40 4.97
CA GLU A 430 -29.18 -9.03 6.14
C GLU A 430 -27.65 -9.19 5.98
N ASP A 431 -27.18 -9.44 4.74
CA ASP A 431 -25.74 -9.53 4.45
C ASP A 431 -25.08 -8.15 4.55
N ALA A 432 -25.71 -7.12 3.98
CA ALA A 432 -25.25 -5.74 4.04
C ALA A 432 -25.24 -5.19 5.49
N GLU A 433 -26.30 -5.45 6.26
CA GLU A 433 -26.40 -5.06 7.68
C GLU A 433 -25.31 -5.73 8.52
N ALA A 434 -25.08 -7.04 8.32
CA ALA A 434 -24.04 -7.77 9.04
C ALA A 434 -22.62 -7.27 8.69
N TYR A 435 -22.36 -7.01 7.41
CA TYR A 435 -21.10 -6.41 6.96
C TYR A 435 -20.89 -5.01 7.58
N MET A 436 -21.92 -4.17 7.56
CA MET A 436 -21.86 -2.83 8.17
C MET A 436 -21.61 -2.88 9.67
N GLU A 437 -22.24 -3.83 10.36
CA GLU A 437 -22.05 -4.01 11.80
C GLU A 437 -20.61 -4.42 12.13
N HIS A 438 -20.01 -5.29 11.31
CA HIS A 438 -18.60 -5.59 11.46
C HIS A 438 -17.70 -4.37 11.22
N ILE A 439 -18.01 -3.53 10.23
CA ILE A 439 -17.26 -2.27 10.02
C ILE A 439 -17.37 -1.36 11.24
N ARG A 440 -18.57 -1.23 11.83
CA ARG A 440 -18.78 -0.46 13.06
C ARG A 440 -17.99 -1.02 14.23
N SER A 441 -17.99 -2.34 14.43
CA SER A 441 -17.20 -3.01 15.47
C SER A 441 -15.70 -2.74 15.31
N VAL A 442 -15.18 -2.76 14.08
CA VAL A 442 -13.79 -2.39 13.81
C VAL A 442 -13.55 -0.92 14.15
N ARG A 443 -14.43 0.00 13.76
CA ARG A 443 -14.32 1.43 14.15
C ARG A 443 -14.29 1.57 15.67
N GLU A 444 -15.21 0.91 16.38
CA GLU A 444 -15.28 0.93 17.84
C GLU A 444 -13.99 0.42 18.47
N HIS A 445 -13.40 -0.64 17.92
CA HIS A 445 -12.10 -1.13 18.37
C HIS A 445 -11.02 -0.04 18.34
N TYR A 446 -11.05 0.95 17.45
CA TYR A 446 -10.04 2.04 17.43
C TYR A 446 -10.48 3.29 18.18
N THR A 447 -11.78 3.58 18.29
CA THR A 447 -12.30 4.79 18.93
C THR A 447 -12.56 4.62 20.43
N SER A 448 -12.80 3.40 20.91
CA SER A 448 -13.05 3.16 22.32
C SER A 448 -11.79 3.37 23.17
N PRO A 449 -11.91 3.87 24.41
CA PRO A 449 -10.79 3.96 25.34
C PRO A 449 -10.11 2.60 25.44
N SER A 450 -8.79 2.55 25.29
CA SER A 450 -8.04 1.30 25.45
C SER A 450 -8.29 0.81 26.87
N LYS A 451 -8.99 -0.32 27.05
CA LYS A 451 -8.94 -1.01 28.34
C LYS A 451 -7.50 -1.46 28.49
N ALA A 452 -6.86 -1.09 29.59
CA ALA A 452 -5.42 -1.26 29.78
C ALA A 452 -4.97 -2.73 29.91
N ASN A 453 -5.78 -3.72 29.51
CA ASN A 453 -5.61 -5.14 29.81
C ASN A 453 -6.18 -6.12 28.75
N ASP A 454 -6.45 -5.68 27.51
CA ASP A 454 -6.82 -6.62 26.43
C ASP A 454 -5.61 -6.94 25.54
#